data_AF-A0A2G9LP44-F1
#
_entry.id   AF-A0A2G9LP44-F1
#
_cell.length_a   1.000
_cell.length_b   1.000
_cell.length_c   1.000
_cell.angle_alpha   90.00
_cell.angle_beta   90.00
_cell.angle_gamma   90.00
#
_symmetry.space_group_name_H-M   'P 1'
#
loop_
_entity.id
_entity.type
_entity.pdbx_description
1 polymer ?
#
loop_
_entity_poly.entity_id
_entity_poly.type
_entity_poly.pdbx_seq_one_letter_code
_entity_poly.pdbx_strand_id
1 'polypeptide(L)'
;MIDFACKHFELDEIIRCGFGLTKGELRLLYSLESTEWQSAEDLAGTLGLSTSSMQRSLKRLTEKGIVARRQMNLSSGGYQFE
;
A
#
# COMPACT_ATOMS: atom_id res chain seq x y z
N MET A 1 -16.60 -2.72 -13.01
CA MET A 1 -16.40 -3.44 -14.29
C MET A 1 -16.22 -2.45 -15.42
N ILE A 2 -15.33 -2.75 -16.36
CA ILE A 2 -15.10 -1.94 -17.56
C ILE A 2 -15.05 -2.86 -18.78
N ASP A 3 -15.64 -2.41 -19.87
CA ASP A 3 -15.50 -3.05 -21.18
C ASP A 3 -14.32 -2.46 -21.94
N PHE A 4 -13.37 -3.32 -22.31
CA PHE A 4 -12.21 -2.93 -23.10
C PHE A 4 -11.98 -3.96 -24.21
N ALA A 5 -11.86 -3.50 -25.45
CA ALA A 5 -11.65 -4.36 -26.63
C ALA A 5 -12.65 -5.54 -26.72
N CYS A 6 -13.94 -5.26 -26.51
CA CYS A 6 -15.03 -6.25 -26.53
C CYS A 6 -14.88 -7.39 -25.49
N LYS A 7 -14.14 -7.16 -24.41
CA LYS A 7 -14.00 -8.07 -23.28
C LYS A 7 -14.33 -7.34 -21.97
N HIS A 8 -14.91 -8.08 -21.03
CA HIS A 8 -15.21 -7.59 -19.69
C HIS A 8 -13.98 -7.75 -18.81
N PHE A 9 -13.62 -6.70 -18.10
CA PHE A 9 -12.52 -6.70 -17.14
C PHE A 9 -12.98 -6.17 -15.78
N GLU A 10 -12.51 -6.83 -14.73
CA GLU A 10 -12.61 -6.31 -13.37
C GLU A 10 -11.59 -5.20 -13.17
N LEU A 11 -12.03 -4.05 -12.63
CA LEU A 11 -11.16 -2.88 -12.47
C LEU A 11 -9.98 -3.21 -11.54
N ASP A 12 -10.22 -3.97 -10.47
CA ASP A 12 -9.20 -4.47 -9.57
C ASP A 12 -8.13 -5.31 -10.28
N GLU A 13 -8.51 -6.08 -11.30
CA GLU A 13 -7.57 -6.86 -12.09
C GLU A 13 -6.74 -5.98 -13.01
N ILE A 14 -7.35 -4.94 -13.60
CA ILE A 14 -6.64 -3.95 -14.41
C ILE A 14 -5.62 -3.21 -13.54
N ILE A 15 -6.01 -2.70 -12.38
CA ILE A 15 -5.12 -1.97 -11.45
C ILE A 15 -3.97 -2.88 -11.02
N ARG A 16 -4.28 -4.11 -10.60
CA ARG A 16 -3.25 -5.07 -10.20
C ARG A 16 -2.31 -5.42 -11.33
N CYS A 17 -2.81 -5.59 -12.55
CA CYS A 17 -1.98 -5.89 -13.70
C CYS A 17 -1.08 -4.70 -14.06
N GLY A 18 -1.66 -3.50 -14.18
CA GLY A 18 -0.95 -2.28 -14.58
C GLY A 18 0.14 -1.85 -13.60
N PHE A 19 -0.11 -1.99 -12.29
CA PHE A 19 0.85 -1.64 -11.25
C PHE A 19 1.65 -2.85 -10.72
N GLY A 20 1.40 -4.05 -11.24
CA GLY A 20 2.03 -5.30 -10.79
C GLY A 20 1.80 -5.61 -9.30
N LEU A 21 0.56 -5.46 -8.83
CA LEU A 21 0.18 -5.59 -7.43
C LEU A 21 -0.36 -6.99 -7.08
N THR A 22 -0.01 -7.44 -5.88
CA THR A 22 -0.68 -8.55 -5.22
C THR A 22 -2.09 -8.14 -4.75
N LYS A 23 -2.95 -9.12 -4.44
CA LYS A 23 -4.27 -8.85 -3.83
C LYS A 23 -4.15 -8.09 -2.51
N GLY A 24 -3.10 -8.37 -1.73
CA GLY A 24 -2.83 -7.70 -0.45
C GLY A 24 -2.45 -6.23 -0.62
N GLU A 25 -1.61 -5.92 -1.60
CA GLU A 25 -1.25 -4.53 -1.90
C GLU A 25 -2.40 -3.71 -2.44
N LEU A 26 -3.27 -4.30 -3.26
CA LEU A 26 -4.46 -3.59 -3.72
C LEU A 26 -5.34 -3.17 -2.52
N ARG A 27 -5.54 -4.08 -1.57
CA ARG A 27 -6.27 -3.77 -0.32
C ARG A 27 -5.55 -2.71 0.52
N LEU A 28 -4.22 -2.77 0.57
CA LEU A 28 -3.42 -1.74 1.24
C LEU A 28 -3.63 -0.36 0.62
N LEU A 29 -3.64 -0.26 -0.72
CA LEU A 29 -3.91 1.01 -1.40
C LEU A 29 -5.31 1.54 -1.08
N TYR A 30 -6.32 0.67 -1.06
CA TYR A 30 -7.67 1.08 -0.66
C TYR A 30 -7.77 1.47 0.82
N SER A 31 -6.94 0.91 1.71
CA SER A 31 -6.88 1.36 3.11
C SER A 31 -6.16 2.69 3.30
N LEU A 32 -5.30 3.09 2.35
CA LEU A 32 -4.55 4.35 2.37
C LEU A 32 -5.35 5.54 1.81
N GLU A 33 -6.66 5.39 1.58
CA GLU A 33 -7.51 6.50 1.10
C GLU A 33 -7.65 7.64 2.13
N SER A 34 -7.26 7.43 3.39
CA SER A 34 -7.18 8.53 4.37
C SER A 34 -6.00 9.44 4.08
N THR A 35 -6.20 10.76 4.17
CA THR A 35 -5.12 11.78 4.06
C THR A 35 -4.13 11.78 5.23
N GLU A 36 -4.29 10.88 6.19
CA GLU A 36 -3.41 10.77 7.35
C GLU A 36 -2.24 9.83 7.07
N TRP A 37 -1.06 10.20 7.56
CA TRP A 37 0.11 9.34 7.52
C TRP A 37 -0.05 8.23 8.57
N GLN A 38 0.27 7.01 8.19
CA GLN A 38 0.07 5.83 9.03
C GLN A 38 1.36 5.03 9.10
N SER A 39 1.69 4.49 10.28
CA SER A 39 2.86 3.64 10.39
C SER A 39 2.61 2.26 9.77
N ALA A 40 3.69 1.53 9.48
CA ALA A 40 3.58 0.15 9.03
C ALA A 40 2.90 -0.75 10.07
N GLU A 41 3.02 -0.42 11.36
CA GLU A 41 2.37 -1.11 12.46
C GLU A 41 0.85 -0.88 12.46
N ASP A 42 0.40 0.36 12.24
CA ASP A 42 -1.04 0.70 12.19
C ASP A 42 -1.73 0.02 10.99
N LEU A 43 -1.07 0.06 9.84
CA LEU A 43 -1.54 -0.60 8.61
C LEU A 43 -1.58 -2.12 8.76
N ALA A 44 -0.57 -2.70 9.41
CA ALA A 44 -0.52 -4.12 9.70
C ALA A 44 -1.68 -4.54 10.61
N GLY A 45 -1.97 -3.76 11.67
CA GLY A 45 -3.10 -3.98 12.56
C GLY A 45 -4.44 -3.90 11.84
N THR A 46 -4.64 -2.87 11.00
CA THR A 46 -5.87 -2.64 10.24
C THR A 46 -6.16 -3.77 9.23
N LEU A 47 -5.11 -4.29 8.58
CA LEU A 47 -5.24 -5.32 7.54
C LEU A 47 -5.07 -6.75 8.06
N GLY A 48 -4.82 -6.94 9.36
CA GLY A 48 -4.58 -8.25 9.98
C GLY A 48 -3.34 -8.96 9.44
N LEU A 49 -2.30 -8.20 9.10
CA LEU A 49 -1.04 -8.70 8.54
C LEU A 49 0.10 -8.59 9.54
N SER A 50 1.18 -9.35 9.33
CA SER A 50 2.41 -9.13 10.10
C SER A 50 3.09 -7.83 9.69
N THR A 51 3.68 -7.12 10.65
CA THR A 51 4.47 -5.90 10.38
C THR A 51 5.55 -6.14 9.33
N SER A 52 6.22 -7.30 9.36
CA SER A 52 7.25 -7.64 8.36
C SER A 52 6.70 -7.80 6.93
N SER A 53 5.46 -8.27 6.79
CA SER A 53 4.78 -8.38 5.50
C SER A 53 4.34 -7.01 5.01
N MET A 54 3.88 -6.16 5.94
CA MET A 54 3.49 -4.78 5.65
C MET A 54 4.68 -3.96 5.18
N GLN A 55 5.80 -4.00 5.90
CA GLN A 55 7.04 -3.31 5.54
C GLN A 55 7.58 -3.75 4.17
N ARG A 56 7.51 -5.05 3.84
CA ARG A 56 7.89 -5.54 2.50
C ARG A 56 7.00 -4.99 1.40
N SER A 57 5.69 -4.92 1.65
CA SER A 57 4.72 -4.38 0.70
C SER A 57 4.93 -2.87 0.50
N LEU A 58 5.04 -2.10 1.59
CA LEU A 58 5.30 -0.66 1.56
C LEU A 58 6.62 -0.33 0.86
N LYS A 59 7.70 -1.09 1.12
CA LYS A 59 8.98 -0.93 0.42
C LYS A 59 8.80 -1.07 -1.09
N ARG A 60 8.14 -2.14 -1.55
CA ARG A 60 7.91 -2.38 -2.97
C ARG A 60 7.03 -1.31 -3.61
N LEU A 61 5.98 -0.88 -2.92
CA LEU A 61 5.11 0.19 -3.40
C LEU A 61 5.83 1.54 -3.48
N THR A 62 6.72 1.82 -2.53
CA THR A 62 7.56 3.04 -2.52
C THR A 62 8.54 3.01 -3.69
N GLU A 63 9.21 1.87 -3.93
CA GLU A 63 10.12 1.68 -5.07
C GLU A 63 9.40 1.83 -6.43
N LYS A 64 8.10 1.53 -6.49
CA LYS A 64 7.25 1.76 -7.67
C LYS A 64 6.70 3.19 -7.77
N GLY A 65 6.95 4.05 -6.78
CA GLY A 65 6.42 5.42 -6.74
C GLY A 65 4.91 5.50 -6.49
N ILE A 66 4.28 4.44 -5.96
CA ILE A 66 2.84 4.37 -5.73
C ILE A 66 2.47 4.98 -4.37
N VAL A 67 3.33 4.79 -3.36
CA VAL A 67 3.15 5.36 -2.02
C VAL A 67 4.32 6.25 -1.67
N ALA A 68 4.02 7.36 -0.99
CA ALA A 68 5.03 8.22 -0.39
C ALA A 68 5.44 7.65 0.98
N ARG A 69 6.67 7.92 1.38
CA ARG A 69 7.20 7.53 2.69
C ARG A 69 7.87 8.74 3.33
N ARG A 70 7.57 9.02 4.60
CA ARG A 70 8.23 10.05 5.39
C ARG A 70 8.91 9.46 6.60
N GLN A 71 9.91 10.18 7.09
CA GLN A 71 10.60 9.86 8.34
C GLN A 71 10.15 10.84 9.42
N MET A 72 9.67 10.31 10.54
CA MET A 72 9.33 11.05 11.75
C MET A 72 10.44 10.84 12.78
N ASN A 73 11.11 11.92 13.18
CA ASN A 73 12.16 11.85 14.19
C ASN A 73 11.53 11.87 15.60
N LEU A 74 12.02 11.00 16.48
CA LEU A 74 11.51 10.88 17.85
C LEU A 74 12.30 11.78 18.80
N SER A 75 11.62 12.35 19.79
CA SER A 75 12.24 13.23 20.80
C SER A 75 13.30 12.53 21.66
N SER A 76 13.17 11.21 21.85
CA SER A 76 14.14 10.35 22.52
C SER A 76 15.38 10.01 21.68
N GLY A 77 15.45 10.49 20.43
CA GLY A 77 16.37 10.00 19.42
C GLY A 77 15.80 8.82 18.64
N GLY A 78 16.35 8.58 17.45
CA GLY A 78 15.84 7.60 16.48
C GLY A 78 14.77 8.18 15.55
N TYR A 79 14.15 7.30 14.76
CA TYR A 79 13.12 7.68 13.80
C TYR A 79 12.14 6.53 13.54
N GLN A 80 10.94 6.87 13.09
CA GLN A 80 9.93 5.95 12.56
C GLN A 80 9.59 6.33 11.13
N PHE A 81 9.26 5.33 10.31
CA PHE A 81 8.77 5.56 8.96
C PHE A 81 7.25 5.45 8.93
N GLU A 82 6.65 6.37 8.19
CA GLU A 82 5.23 6.38 7.82
C GLU A 82 5.11 6.43 6.30
#